data_AF-A0A2V5M151-F1
#
_entry.id   AF-A0A2V5M151-F1
#
_cell.length_a   1.000
_cell.length_b   1.000
_cell.length_c   1.000
_cell.angle_alpha   90.00
_cell.angle_beta   90.00
_cell.angle_gamma   90.00
#
_symmetry.space_group_name_H-M   'P 1'
#
loop_
_entity.id
_entity.type
_entity.pdbx_description
1 polymer ?
#
loop_
_entity_poly.entity_id
_entity_poly.type
_entity_poly.pdbx_seq_one_letter_code
_entity_poly.pdbx_strand_id
1 'polypeptide(L)'
;MLVGLPLCFIWLLLEVGLVEEFFFRGLVQSRLAAAFRSETSGIVLMSLIFGLAHAPGFIFRQAGELEGLAPHPSPLDAVAYSVVILAISGITFGVIWARTKNLFTVMLIHAAGDLLPNFASFLQTWF
;
A
#
# COMPACT_ATOMS: atom_id res chain seq x y z
N MET A 1 -8.67 -20.73 -12.86
CA MET A 1 -8.57 -20.43 -11.40
C MET A 1 -7.29 -20.99 -10.79
N LEU A 2 -7.05 -22.32 -10.83
CA LEU A 2 -5.91 -22.98 -10.16
C LEU A 2 -4.51 -22.43 -10.51
N VAL A 3 -4.31 -21.93 -11.73
CA VAL A 3 -3.01 -21.36 -12.17
C VAL A 3 -3.01 -19.83 -12.14
N GLY A 4 -4.14 -19.18 -12.41
CA GLY A 4 -4.20 -17.71 -12.48
C GLY A 4 -3.97 -17.04 -11.13
N LEU A 5 -4.60 -17.54 -10.07
CA LEU A 5 -4.44 -16.98 -8.71
C LEU A 5 -2.98 -16.98 -8.22
N PRO A 6 -2.22 -18.09 -8.27
CA PRO A 6 -0.83 -18.06 -7.85
C PRO A 6 0.06 -17.18 -8.74
N LEU A 7 -0.22 -17.08 -10.05
CA LEU A 7 0.54 -16.18 -10.93
C LEU A 7 0.29 -14.71 -10.60
N CYS A 8 -0.97 -14.31 -10.37
CA CYS A 8 -1.31 -12.96 -9.92
C CYS A 8 -0.66 -12.64 -8.57
N PHE A 9 -0.65 -13.60 -7.64
CA PHE A 9 0.00 -13.41 -6.34
C PHE A 9 1.52 -13.20 -6.48
N ILE A 10 2.20 -14.02 -7.29
CA ILE A 10 3.63 -13.87 -7.55
C ILE A 10 3.93 -12.52 -8.21
N TRP A 11 3.08 -12.10 -9.15
CA TRP A 11 3.20 -10.78 -9.78
C TRP A 11 3.10 -9.65 -8.74
N LEU A 12 2.04 -9.63 -7.93
CA LEU A 12 1.84 -8.62 -6.90
C LEU A 12 2.94 -8.64 -5.83
N LEU A 13 3.48 -9.82 -5.52
CA LEU A 13 4.61 -9.94 -4.59
C LEU A 13 5.86 -9.23 -5.10
N LEU A 14 6.10 -9.25 -6.41
CA LEU A 14 7.27 -8.63 -7.04
C LEU A 14 7.04 -7.15 -7.38
N GLU A 15 5.86 -6.81 -7.86
CA GLU A 15 5.53 -5.44 -8.21
C GLU A 15 5.30 -4.63 -6.94
N VAL A 16 4.15 -4.78 -6.30
CA VAL A 16 3.76 -3.95 -5.17
C VAL A 16 4.53 -4.36 -3.91
N GLY A 17 4.52 -5.66 -3.58
CA GLY A 17 5.14 -6.18 -2.38
C GLY A 17 6.61 -5.78 -2.27
N LEU A 18 7.43 -6.09 -3.26
CA LEU A 18 8.86 -5.77 -3.22
C LEU A 18 9.12 -4.27 -3.38
N VAL A 19 8.59 -3.63 -4.43
CA VAL A 19 8.96 -2.24 -4.76
C VAL A 19 8.50 -1.30 -3.67
N GLU A 20 7.24 -1.42 -3.24
CA GLU A 20 6.69 -0.53 -2.22
C GLU A 20 7.23 -0.83 -0.83
N GLU A 21 7.22 -2.09 -0.38
CA GLU A 21 7.64 -2.37 0.99
C GLU A 21 9.13 -2.17 1.20
N PHE A 22 9.97 -2.44 0.20
CA PHE A 22 11.39 -2.11 0.29
C PHE A 22 11.58 -0.60 0.43
N PHE A 23 10.92 0.18 -0.42
CA PHE A 23 11.07 1.63 -0.43
C PHE A 23 10.51 2.26 0.84
N PHE A 24 9.24 2.00 1.16
CA PHE A 24 8.57 2.66 2.27
C PHE A 24 9.01 2.10 3.63
N ARG A 25 9.16 0.78 3.81
CA ARG A 25 9.54 0.19 5.11
C ARG A 25 11.05 0.09 5.26
N GLY A 26 11.69 -0.63 4.34
CA GLY A 26 13.12 -0.87 4.38
C GLY A 26 13.92 0.43 4.42
N LEU A 27 13.60 1.36 3.53
CA LEU A 27 14.31 2.64 3.41
C LEU A 27 13.65 3.77 4.20
N VAL A 28 12.47 4.28 3.79
CA VAL A 28 11.92 5.54 4.32
C VAL A 28 11.60 5.46 5.81
N GLN A 29 10.83 4.47 6.27
CA GLN A 29 10.48 4.31 7.68
C GLN A 29 11.72 4.17 8.55
N SER A 30 12.67 3.33 8.15
CA SER A 30 13.91 3.09 8.92
C SER A 30 14.77 4.36 9.03
N ARG A 31 14.83 5.18 7.97
CA ARG A 31 15.57 6.46 7.98
C ARG A 31 14.89 7.51 8.84
N LEU A 32 13.56 7.61 8.78
CA LEU A 32 12.79 8.51 9.65
C LEU A 32 12.91 8.09 11.12
N ALA A 33 12.80 6.79 11.42
CA ALA A 33 13.00 6.29 12.77
C ALA A 33 14.38 6.63 13.32
N ALA A 34 15.43 6.48 12.51
CA ALA A 34 16.79 6.85 12.87
C ALA A 34 16.97 8.37 13.06
N ALA A 35 16.44 9.17 12.13
CA ALA A 35 16.55 10.64 12.18
C ALA A 35 15.87 11.24 13.41
N PHE A 36 14.68 10.74 13.76
CA PHE A 36 13.91 11.19 14.92
C PHE A 36 14.22 10.41 16.21
N ARG A 37 15.10 9.40 16.15
CA ARG A 37 15.42 8.48 17.25
C ARG A 37 14.18 7.86 17.90
N SER A 38 13.18 7.52 17.07
CA SER A 38 11.86 7.07 17.50
C SER A 38 11.22 6.18 16.44
N GLU A 39 11.05 4.89 16.73
CA GLU A 39 10.32 3.96 15.85
C GLU A 39 8.88 4.43 15.63
N THR A 40 8.22 4.96 16.66
CA THR A 40 6.85 5.49 16.56
C THR A 40 6.77 6.65 15.57
N SER A 41 7.72 7.59 15.64
CA SER A 41 7.78 8.70 14.69
C SER A 41 8.05 8.21 13.27
N GLY A 42 8.93 7.21 13.10
CA GLY A 42 9.17 6.56 11.82
C GLY A 42 7.90 5.94 11.24
N ILE A 43 7.14 5.20 12.05
CA ILE A 43 5.86 4.59 11.64
C ILE A 43 4.86 5.66 11.20
N VAL A 44 4.60 6.66 12.05
CA VAL A 44 3.56 7.67 11.80
C VAL A 44 3.89 8.51 10.56
N LEU A 45 5.11 9.03 10.48
CA LEU A 45 5.52 9.89 9.37
C LEU A 45 5.57 9.12 8.05
N MET A 46 6.11 7.90 8.05
CA MET A 46 6.11 7.08 6.84
C MET A 46 4.68 6.73 6.41
N SER A 47 3.79 6.37 7.34
CA SER A 47 2.40 6.02 7.02
C SER A 47 1.65 7.18 6.35
N LEU A 48 1.91 8.40 6.80
CA LEU A 48 1.39 9.61 6.17
C LEU A 48 1.95 9.79 4.76
N ILE A 49 3.28 9.64 4.57
CA ILE A 49 3.93 9.73 3.26
C ILE A 49 3.39 8.66 2.30
N PHE A 50 3.25 7.43 2.77
CA PHE A 50 2.70 6.30 2.01
C PHE A 50 1.29 6.62 1.52
N GLY A 51 0.39 7.06 2.41
CA GLY A 51 -0.95 7.48 2.02
C GLY A 51 -0.91 8.59 0.97
N LEU A 52 -0.19 9.68 1.23
CA LEU A 52 -0.08 10.82 0.30
C LEU A 52 0.50 10.45 -1.07
N ALA A 53 1.36 9.43 -1.16
CA ALA A 53 1.90 8.96 -2.43
C ALA A 53 0.84 8.38 -3.38
N HIS A 54 -0.35 8.02 -2.87
CA HIS A 54 -1.45 7.51 -3.67
C HIS A 54 -2.36 8.60 -4.24
N ALA A 55 -2.40 9.78 -3.61
CA ALA A 55 -3.28 10.88 -4.04
C ALA A 55 -3.11 11.25 -5.53
N PRO A 56 -1.89 11.32 -6.11
CA PRO A 56 -1.73 11.56 -7.54
C PRO A 56 -2.42 10.50 -8.42
N GLY A 57 -2.41 9.22 -8.01
CA GLY A 57 -3.10 8.15 -8.74
C GLY A 57 -4.62 8.34 -8.74
N PHE A 58 -5.20 8.79 -7.62
CA PHE A 58 -6.61 9.12 -7.53
C PHE A 58 -6.99 10.31 -8.43
N ILE A 59 -6.15 11.34 -8.48
CA ILE A 59 -6.43 12.57 -9.23
C ILE A 59 -6.24 12.38 -10.73
N PHE A 60 -5.15 11.74 -11.15
CA PHE A 60 -4.73 11.73 -12.56
C PHE A 60 -5.02 10.43 -13.31
N ARG A 61 -5.24 9.32 -12.59
CA ARG A 61 -5.40 7.98 -13.18
C ARG A 61 -6.74 7.33 -12.82
N GLN A 62 -7.66 8.08 -12.20
CA GLN A 62 -8.99 7.59 -11.77
C GLN A 62 -8.92 6.37 -10.85
N ALA A 63 -7.78 6.16 -10.15
CA ALA A 63 -7.57 4.95 -9.35
C ALA A 63 -8.52 4.86 -8.13
N GLY A 64 -9.25 5.93 -7.81
CA GLY A 64 -10.18 5.99 -6.69
C GLY A 64 -11.55 5.37 -6.98
N GLU A 65 -11.88 5.08 -8.25
CA GLU A 65 -13.19 4.53 -8.62
C GLU A 65 -13.47 3.18 -7.93
N LEU A 66 -12.45 2.33 -7.82
CA LEU A 66 -12.53 1.05 -7.12
C LEU A 66 -12.54 1.19 -5.59
N GLU A 67 -12.14 2.36 -5.08
CA GLU A 67 -11.95 2.67 -3.67
C GLU A 67 -13.16 3.41 -3.04
N GLY A 68 -14.24 3.57 -3.81
CA GLY A 68 -15.44 4.29 -3.41
C GLY A 68 -15.34 5.81 -3.55
N LEU A 69 -14.29 6.33 -4.21
CA LEU A 69 -14.22 7.73 -4.64
C LEU A 69 -14.92 7.91 -5.99
N ALA A 70 -15.40 9.13 -6.26
CA ALA A 70 -15.88 9.48 -7.60
C ALA A 70 -14.74 9.30 -8.64
N PRO A 71 -15.04 9.05 -9.93
CA PRO A 71 -14.00 8.84 -10.96
C PRO A 71 -13.02 10.01 -11.11
N HIS A 72 -13.47 11.22 -10.78
CA HIS A 72 -12.65 12.43 -10.74
C HIS A 72 -12.84 13.12 -9.40
N PRO A 73 -12.23 12.61 -8.32
CA PRO A 73 -12.35 13.22 -7.00
C PRO A 73 -11.66 14.59 -7.02
N SER A 74 -12.12 15.52 -6.18
CA SER A 74 -11.36 16.75 -5.99
C SER A 74 -10.00 16.43 -5.37
N PRO A 75 -8.95 17.25 -5.57
CA PRO A 75 -7.66 17.04 -4.91
C PRO A 75 -7.77 16.94 -3.38
N LEU A 76 -8.72 17.68 -2.79
CA LEU A 76 -8.98 17.63 -1.36
C LEU A 76 -9.53 16.27 -0.93
N ASP A 77 -10.50 15.73 -1.66
CA ASP A 77 -11.09 14.41 -1.35
C ASP A 77 -10.04 13.29 -1.51
N ALA A 78 -9.22 13.35 -2.56
CA ALA A 78 -8.14 12.39 -2.79
C ALA A 78 -7.11 12.39 -1.66
N VAL A 79 -6.70 13.58 -1.20
CA VAL A 79 -5.78 13.72 -0.06
C VAL A 79 -6.44 13.27 1.24
N ALA A 80 -7.69 13.65 1.49
CA ALA A 80 -8.42 13.25 2.69
C ALA A 80 -8.53 11.72 2.78
N TYR A 81 -8.93 11.06 1.69
CA TYR A 81 -8.97 9.60 1.60
C TYR A 81 -7.60 8.97 1.84
N SER A 82 -6.56 9.50 1.19
CA SER A 82 -5.18 9.03 1.34
C SER A 82 -4.68 9.09 2.78
N VAL A 83 -5.01 10.15 3.52
CA VAL A 83 -4.60 10.32 4.91
C VAL A 83 -5.44 9.48 5.87
N VAL A 84 -6.75 9.40 5.65
CA VAL A 84 -7.66 8.75 6.61
C VAL A 84 -7.73 7.25 6.42
N ILE A 85 -7.72 6.78 5.17
CA ILE A 85 -7.90 5.36 4.84
C ILE A 85 -6.55 4.69 4.63
N LEU A 86 -5.74 5.16 3.69
CA LEU A 86 -4.50 4.47 3.33
C LEU A 86 -3.41 4.54 4.40
N ALA A 87 -3.39 5.59 5.21
CA ALA A 87 -2.45 5.66 6.34
C ALA A 87 -2.71 4.57 7.39
N ILE A 88 -3.93 4.00 7.49
CA ILE A 88 -4.22 2.87 8.40
C ILE A 88 -3.45 1.62 7.96
N SER A 89 -3.46 1.31 6.65
CA SER A 89 -2.62 0.26 6.07
C SER A 89 -1.14 0.58 6.26
N GLY A 90 -0.78 1.86 6.05
CA GLY A 90 0.54 2.42 6.35
C GLY A 90 1.04 2.04 7.75
N ILE A 91 0.24 2.33 8.78
CA ILE A 91 0.53 2.07 10.19
C ILE A 91 0.62 0.58 10.43
N THR A 92 -0.32 -0.21 9.91
CA THR A 92 -0.37 -1.67 10.10
C THR A 92 0.92 -2.33 9.60
N PHE A 93 1.31 -2.08 8.36
CA PHE A 93 2.55 -2.61 7.80
C PHE A 93 3.78 -2.01 8.50
N GLY A 94 3.72 -0.75 8.90
CA GLY A 94 4.81 -0.08 9.62
C GLY A 94 5.08 -0.70 10.99
N VAL A 95 4.03 -1.09 11.72
CA VAL A 95 4.14 -1.85 12.98
C VAL A 95 4.72 -3.23 12.72
N ILE A 96 4.22 -3.97 11.72
CA ILE A 96 4.75 -5.31 11.38
C ILE A 96 6.25 -5.21 11.06
N TRP A 97 6.67 -4.23 10.25
CA TRP A 97 8.06 -3.98 9.96
C TRP A 97 8.86 -3.66 11.24
N ALA A 98 8.38 -2.75 12.08
CA ALA A 98 9.06 -2.37 13.32
C ALA A 98 9.27 -3.56 14.27
N ARG A 99 8.33 -4.52 14.28
CA ARG A 99 8.37 -5.70 15.16
C ARG A 99 9.17 -6.87 14.59
N THR A 100 9.18 -7.04 13.28
CA THR A 100 9.76 -8.23 12.63
C THR A 100 11.04 -7.97 11.88
N LYS A 101 11.22 -6.75 11.35
CA LYS A 101 12.25 -6.38 10.37
C LYS A 101 12.38 -7.39 9.23
N ASN A 102 11.27 -8.04 8.88
CA ASN A 102 11.21 -9.06 7.84
C ASN A 102 10.45 -8.51 6.63
N LEU A 103 11.19 -8.19 5.57
CA LEU A 103 10.61 -7.62 4.35
C LEU A 103 9.63 -8.60 3.71
N PHE A 104 9.99 -9.89 3.64
CA PHE A 104 9.17 -10.92 3.01
C PHE A 104 7.80 -11.08 3.70
N THR A 105 7.75 -10.96 5.03
CA THR A 105 6.48 -10.97 5.77
C THR A 105 5.55 -9.84 5.32
N VAL A 106 6.08 -8.62 5.20
CA VAL A 106 5.24 -7.47 4.80
C VAL A 106 4.85 -7.58 3.34
N MET A 107 5.76 -8.02 2.46
CA MET A 107 5.48 -8.28 1.03
C MET A 107 4.31 -9.25 0.85
N LEU A 108 4.34 -10.39 1.56
CA LEU A 108 3.28 -11.40 1.47
C LEU A 108 1.92 -10.85 1.90
N ILE A 109 1.89 -10.06 2.98
CA ILE A 109 0.66 -9.48 3.51
C ILE A 109 0.13 -8.40 2.55
N HIS A 110 0.99 -7.55 2.00
CA HIS A 110 0.59 -6.53 1.04
C HIS A 110 0.02 -7.18 -0.23
N ALA A 111 0.74 -8.10 -0.85
CA ALA A 111 0.28 -8.81 -2.04
C ALA A 111 -1.06 -9.55 -1.82
N ALA A 112 -1.28 -10.10 -0.62
CA ALA A 112 -2.56 -10.72 -0.28
C ALA A 112 -3.68 -9.68 -0.11
N GLY A 113 -3.37 -8.54 0.50
CA GLY A 113 -4.28 -7.41 0.67
C GLY A 113 -4.77 -6.85 -0.67
N ASP A 114 -3.91 -6.81 -1.67
CA ASP A 114 -4.27 -6.37 -3.01
C ASP A 114 -5.03 -7.44 -3.79
N LEU A 115 -4.57 -8.70 -3.72
CA LEU A 115 -5.13 -9.77 -4.54
C LEU A 115 -6.55 -10.14 -4.11
N LEU A 116 -6.77 -10.40 -2.82
CA LEU A 116 -7.99 -11.06 -2.36
C LEU A 116 -9.27 -10.24 -2.63
N PRO A 117 -9.31 -8.92 -2.39
CA PRO A 117 -10.49 -8.11 -2.69
C PRO A 117 -10.72 -7.95 -4.20
N ASN A 118 -9.66 -7.93 -5.00
CA ASN A 118 -9.71 -7.55 -6.42
C ASN A 118 -9.78 -8.74 -7.38
N PHE A 119 -9.48 -9.96 -6.94
CA PHE A 119 -9.36 -11.12 -7.82
C PHE A 119 -10.65 -11.45 -8.58
N ALA A 120 -11.82 -11.33 -7.93
CA ALA A 120 -13.10 -11.59 -8.58
C ALA A 120 -13.39 -10.59 -9.71
N SER A 121 -13.14 -9.30 -9.46
CA SER A 121 -13.28 -8.22 -10.45
C SER A 121 -12.32 -8.41 -11.63
N PHE A 122 -11.07 -8.78 -11.34
CA PHE A 122 -10.07 -9.11 -12.35
C PHE A 122 -10.55 -10.25 -13.25
N LEU A 123 -11.08 -11.34 -12.67
CA LEU A 123 -11.61 -12.44 -13.48
C LEU A 123 -12.77 -11.99 -14.36
N GLN A 124 -13.74 -11.25 -13.84
CA GLN A 124 -14.89 -10.77 -14.62
C GLN A 124 -14.52 -9.82 -15.76
N THR A 125 -13.43 -9.06 -15.60
CA THR A 125 -12.98 -8.09 -16.61
C THR A 125 -12.22 -8.77 -17.74
N TRP A 126 -11.43 -9.81 -17.44
CA TRP A 126 -10.45 -10.38 -18.37
C TRP A 126 -10.75 -11.82 -18.83
N PHE A 127 -11.75 -12.51 -18.25
CA PHE A 127 -12.12 -13.89 -18.58
C PHE A 127 -13.64 -14.09 -18.63
#